data_AF-A0A4Q3RPY4-F1
#
_entry.id   AF-A0A4Q3RPY4-F1
#
_cell.length_a   1.000
_cell.length_b   1.000
_cell.length_c   1.000
_cell.angle_alpha   90.00
_cell.angle_beta   90.00
_cell.angle_gamma   90.00
#
_symmetry.space_group_name_H-M   'P 1'
#
loop_
_entity.id
_entity.type
_entity.pdbx_description
1 polymer ?
#
loop_
_entity_poly.entity_id
_entity_poly.type
_entity_poly.pdbx_seq_one_letter_code
_entity_poly.pdbx_strand_id
1 'polypeptide(L)'
;MSLRPLFVTQVYEATLAGAAGFPVFNAELADACRMLAAEDLAGRQWCKAHGYRGYTSYGSLTDLPVRLPEFGELKRHLDKHAQTYAKALNFDLSRKPRLDNIWVNILKPGGGHTGHIHPHAFLSGT
;
A
#
# COMPACT_ATOMS: atom_id res chain seq x y z
N MET A 1 21.02 35.87 -9.95
CA MET A 1 19.67 35.57 -9.42
C MET A 1 19.75 34.21 -8.73
N SER A 2 19.34 34.09 -7.46
CA SER A 2 19.36 32.81 -6.73
C SER A 2 17.93 32.34 -6.42
N LEU A 3 17.74 31.02 -6.48
CA LEU A 3 16.48 30.38 -6.11
C LEU A 3 16.58 29.81 -4.69
N ARG A 4 15.49 29.86 -3.93
CA ARG A 4 15.40 29.30 -2.59
C ARG A 4 14.12 28.45 -2.46
N PRO A 5 14.23 27.11 -2.40
CA PRO A 5 13.06 26.27 -2.14
C PRO A 5 12.63 26.41 -0.68
N LEU A 6 11.33 26.57 -0.45
CA LEU A 6 10.73 26.67 0.89
C LEU A 6 9.51 25.76 0.96
N PHE A 7 9.34 25.05 2.09
CA PHE A 7 8.16 24.21 2.38
C PHE A 7 7.85 23.16 1.30
N VAL A 8 8.89 22.49 0.80
CA VAL A 8 8.78 21.51 -0.29
C VAL A 8 8.03 20.27 0.19
N THR A 9 7.01 19.86 -0.57
CA THR A 9 6.43 18.52 -0.46
C THR A 9 7.33 17.55 -1.23
N GLN A 10 7.88 16.57 -0.54
CA GLN A 10 8.65 15.52 -1.19
C GLN A 10 7.73 14.38 -1.64
N VAL A 11 8.11 13.72 -2.73
CA VAL A 11 7.49 12.49 -3.21
C VAL A 11 8.58 11.43 -3.25
N TYR A 12 8.30 10.27 -2.66
CA TYR A 12 9.21 9.14 -2.67
C TYR A 12 8.78 8.13 -3.73
N GLU A 13 9.64 7.92 -4.73
CA GLU A 13 9.45 6.94 -5.78
C GLU A 13 10.65 5.97 -5.79
N ALA A 14 10.36 4.67 -5.72
CA ALA A 14 11.39 3.64 -5.74
C ALA A 14 10.84 2.35 -6.33
N THR A 15 11.71 1.58 -6.97
CA THR A 15 11.36 0.27 -7.52
C THR A 15 11.56 -0.83 -6.49
N LEU A 16 10.59 -1.76 -6.40
CA LEU A 16 10.77 -3.03 -5.70
C LEU A 16 11.52 -4.06 -6.55
N ALA A 17 11.67 -3.81 -7.87
CA ALA A 17 12.17 -4.79 -8.82
C ALA A 17 13.68 -5.10 -8.73
N GLY A 18 14.42 -4.37 -7.90
CA GLY A 18 15.86 -4.60 -7.72
C GLY A 18 16.21 -5.79 -6.80
N ALA A 19 15.23 -6.40 -6.13
CA ALA A 19 15.46 -7.53 -5.25
C ALA A 19 15.62 -8.84 -6.02
N ALA A 20 16.55 -9.70 -5.58
CA ALA A 20 16.67 -11.06 -6.10
C ALA A 20 15.34 -11.81 -5.90
N GLY A 21 14.86 -12.50 -6.94
CA GLY A 21 13.59 -13.22 -6.90
C GLY A 21 12.34 -12.36 -7.13
N PHE A 22 12.47 -11.05 -7.36
CA PHE A 22 11.32 -10.15 -7.53
C PHE A 22 10.29 -10.59 -8.58
N PRO A 23 10.67 -11.10 -9.78
CA PRO A 23 9.67 -11.54 -10.76
C PRO A 23 8.73 -12.63 -10.24
N VAL A 24 9.25 -13.56 -9.46
CA VAL A 24 8.47 -14.65 -8.85
C VAL A 24 7.58 -14.09 -7.75
N PHE A 25 8.16 -13.34 -6.81
CA PHE A 25 7.43 -12.67 -5.74
C PHE A 25 6.27 -11.81 -6.27
N ASN A 26 6.50 -11.03 -7.33
CA ASN A 26 5.49 -10.18 -7.93
C ASN A 26 4.36 -10.99 -8.59
N ALA A 27 4.67 -12.15 -9.17
CA ALA A 27 3.66 -13.05 -9.71
C ALA A 27 2.79 -13.67 -8.60
N GLU A 28 3.42 -14.16 -7.53
CA GLU A 28 2.74 -14.72 -6.36
C GLU A 28 1.85 -13.68 -5.67
N LEU A 29 2.34 -12.45 -5.49
CA LEU A 29 1.56 -11.36 -4.92
C LEU A 29 0.35 -11.00 -5.80
N ALA A 30 0.51 -11.02 -7.13
CA ALA A 30 -0.60 -10.78 -8.06
C ALA A 30 -1.66 -11.89 -7.98
N ASP A 31 -1.23 -13.15 -7.86
CA ASP A 31 -2.14 -14.29 -7.70
C ASP A 31 -2.87 -14.25 -6.35
N ALA A 32 -2.17 -13.91 -5.27
CA ALA A 32 -2.77 -13.67 -3.95
C ALA A 32 -3.84 -12.57 -4.00
N CYS A 33 -3.57 -11.45 -4.70
CA CYS A 33 -4.57 -10.40 -4.91
C CYS A 33 -5.82 -10.91 -5.65
N ARG A 34 -5.65 -11.72 -6.71
CA ARG A 34 -6.76 -12.28 -7.49
C ARG A 34 -7.58 -13.28 -6.68
N MET A 35 -6.91 -14.14 -5.92
CA MET A 35 -7.53 -15.11 -5.01
C MET A 35 -8.40 -14.38 -3.98
N LEU A 36 -7.86 -13.36 -3.30
CA LEU A 36 -8.64 -12.53 -2.36
C LEU A 36 -9.89 -11.95 -3.01
N ALA A 37 -9.77 -11.37 -4.20
CA ALA A 37 -10.91 -10.78 -4.90
C ALA A 37 -11.97 -11.80 -5.33
N ALA A 38 -11.61 -13.08 -5.47
CA ALA A 38 -12.54 -14.16 -5.79
C ALA A 38 -13.22 -14.71 -4.51
N GLU A 39 -12.45 -14.91 -3.44
CA GLU A 39 -12.84 -15.69 -2.26
C GLU A 39 -13.36 -14.84 -1.09
N ASP A 40 -12.95 -13.58 -0.97
CA ASP A 40 -13.40 -12.68 0.09
C ASP A 40 -14.85 -12.19 -0.16
N LEU A 41 -15.80 -13.04 0.21
CA LEU A 41 -17.24 -12.76 0.06
C LEU A 41 -17.66 -11.50 0.82
N ALA A 42 -17.11 -11.26 2.02
CA ALA A 42 -17.43 -10.08 2.82
C ALA A 42 -16.96 -8.79 2.12
N GLY A 43 -15.73 -8.75 1.62
CA GLY A 43 -15.19 -7.61 0.89
C GLY A 43 -15.95 -7.35 -0.41
N ARG A 44 -16.33 -8.40 -1.14
CA ARG A 44 -17.16 -8.28 -2.35
C ARG A 44 -18.54 -7.71 -2.05
N GLN A 45 -19.19 -8.18 -0.99
CA GLN A 45 -20.49 -7.67 -0.55
C GLN A 45 -20.38 -6.19 -0.13
N TRP A 46 -19.35 -5.85 0.64
CA TRP A 46 -19.05 -4.48 1.03
C TRP A 46 -18.86 -3.57 -0.19
N CYS A 47 -18.05 -3.99 -1.16
CA CYS A 47 -17.83 -3.25 -2.40
C CYS A 47 -19.14 -3.00 -3.15
N LYS A 48 -20.00 -4.02 -3.27
CA LYS A 48 -21.31 -3.89 -3.92
C LYS A 48 -22.21 -2.90 -3.18
N ALA A 49 -22.26 -2.99 -1.84
CA ALA A 49 -23.09 -2.11 -1.01
C ALA A 49 -22.66 -0.65 -1.08
N HIS A 50 -21.36 -0.38 -1.26
CA HIS A 50 -20.79 0.98 -1.28
C HIS A 50 -20.50 1.52 -2.69
N GLY A 51 -20.96 0.82 -3.73
CA GLY A 51 -20.75 1.26 -5.12
C GLY A 51 -19.27 1.27 -5.56
N TYR A 52 -18.41 0.52 -4.89
CA TYR A 52 -16.99 0.45 -5.21
C TYR A 52 -16.79 -0.31 -6.54
N ARG A 53 -16.25 0.38 -7.56
CA ARG A 53 -16.07 -0.18 -8.91
C ARG A 53 -14.83 -1.09 -9.00
N GLY A 54 -14.94 -2.26 -8.42
CA GLY A 54 -13.83 -3.21 -8.35
C GLY A 54 -13.93 -4.12 -7.13
N TYR A 55 -12.78 -4.42 -6.55
CA TYR A 55 -12.63 -5.05 -5.25
C TYR A 55 -11.67 -4.22 -4.39
N THR A 56 -12.01 -4.06 -3.11
CA THR A 56 -11.08 -3.65 -2.07
C THR A 56 -11.20 -4.59 -0.88
N SER A 57 -10.07 -4.92 -0.26
CA SER A 57 -10.07 -5.69 0.99
C SER A 57 -10.20 -4.80 2.24
N TYR A 58 -10.21 -3.46 2.07
CA TYR A 58 -10.20 -2.50 3.17
C TYR A 58 -11.41 -2.69 4.12
N GLY A 59 -12.57 -3.00 3.56
CA GLY A 59 -13.80 -3.20 4.34
C GLY A 59 -13.95 -4.58 4.99
N SER A 60 -12.98 -5.49 4.82
CA SER A 60 -13.14 -6.91 5.19
C SER A 60 -11.93 -7.54 5.87
N LEU A 61 -10.69 -7.14 5.55
CA LEU A 61 -9.48 -7.80 6.02
C LEU A 61 -8.49 -6.80 6.62
N THR A 62 -8.03 -7.08 7.83
CA THR A 62 -7.06 -6.24 8.58
C THR A 62 -5.76 -6.97 8.92
N ASP A 63 -5.61 -8.23 8.49
CA ASP A 63 -4.55 -9.15 8.91
C ASP A 63 -3.71 -9.70 7.75
N LEU A 64 -3.73 -9.06 6.57
CA LEU A 64 -3.08 -9.57 5.35
C LEU A 64 -1.63 -10.04 5.53
N PRO A 65 -0.71 -9.31 6.20
CA PRO A 65 0.66 -9.77 6.38
C PRO A 65 0.83 -11.03 7.24
N VAL A 66 -0.19 -11.34 8.06
CA VAL A 66 -0.22 -12.55 8.89
C VAL A 66 -0.93 -13.68 8.14
N ARG A 67 -1.95 -13.35 7.34
CA ARG A 67 -2.77 -14.28 6.58
C ARG A 67 -2.05 -14.87 5.38
N LEU A 68 -1.26 -14.06 4.67
CA LEU A 68 -0.65 -14.41 3.39
C LEU A 68 0.86 -14.12 3.40
N PRO A 69 1.73 -15.12 3.17
CA PRO A 69 3.18 -14.94 3.18
C PRO A 69 3.68 -13.83 2.25
N GLU A 70 3.05 -13.66 1.08
CA GLU A 70 3.39 -12.64 0.08
C GLU A 70 3.20 -11.23 0.64
N PHE A 71 2.14 -11.01 1.44
CA PHE A 71 1.92 -9.74 2.12
C PHE A 71 2.86 -9.56 3.32
N GLY A 72 3.27 -10.65 3.97
CA GLY A 72 4.33 -10.63 4.98
C GLY A 72 5.68 -10.20 4.39
N GLU A 73 6.01 -10.66 3.20
CA GLU A 73 7.18 -10.20 2.43
C GLU A 73 7.04 -8.74 2.00
N LEU A 74 5.91 -8.37 1.39
CA LEU A 74 5.64 -7.00 0.97
C LEU A 74 5.79 -6.02 2.15
N LYS A 75 5.25 -6.37 3.32
CA LYS A 75 5.42 -5.58 4.55
C LYS A 75 6.89 -5.32 4.88
N ARG A 76 7.77 -6.32 4.77
CA ARG A 76 9.22 -6.13 5.04
C ARG A 76 9.84 -5.12 4.08
N HIS A 77 9.48 -5.17 2.80
CA HIS A 77 9.92 -4.18 1.82
C HIS A 77 9.39 -2.78 2.16
N LEU A 78 8.09 -2.65 2.42
CA LEU A 78 7.44 -1.38 2.73
C LEU A 78 7.97 -0.74 4.03
N ASP A 79 8.21 -1.52 5.09
CA ASP A 79 8.80 -1.00 6.33
C ASP A 79 10.20 -0.40 6.08
N LYS A 80 11.00 -1.00 5.20
CA LYS A 80 12.32 -0.48 4.79
C LYS A 80 12.21 0.82 3.99
N HIS A 81 11.26 0.89 3.06
CA HIS A 81 10.99 2.10 2.28
C HIS A 81 10.44 3.23 3.15
N ALA A 82 9.49 2.96 4.05
CA ALA A 82 8.97 3.92 5.00
C ALA A 82 10.08 4.47 5.91
N GLN A 83 10.98 3.62 6.40
CA GLN A 83 12.13 4.07 7.18
C GLN A 83 13.08 4.95 6.36
N THR A 84 13.33 4.58 5.09
CA THR A 84 14.21 5.34 4.19
C THR A 84 13.61 6.72 3.90
N TYR A 85 12.30 6.77 3.64
CA TYR A 85 11.61 8.01 3.34
C TYR A 85 11.50 8.93 4.57
N ALA A 86 11.15 8.39 5.75
CA ALA A 86 11.14 9.16 6.99
C ALA A 86 12.50 9.79 7.32
N LYS A 87 13.61 9.09 7.02
CA LYS A 87 14.97 9.65 7.13
C LYS A 87 15.20 10.79 6.14
N ALA A 88 14.80 10.62 4.88
CA ALA A 88 14.96 11.65 3.85
C ALA A 88 14.13 12.92 4.16
N LEU A 89 13.00 12.76 4.84
CA LEU A 89 12.17 13.86 5.36
C LEU A 89 12.73 14.50 6.64
N ASN A 90 13.80 13.95 7.22
CA ASN A 90 14.38 14.36 8.50
C ASN A 90 13.38 14.33 9.67
N PHE A 91 12.49 13.33 9.70
CA PHE A 91 11.61 13.16 10.86
C PHE A 91 12.39 12.72 12.10
N ASP A 92 12.18 13.42 13.21
CA ASP A 92 12.65 13.01 14.54
C ASP A 92 11.64 12.04 15.16
N LEU A 93 11.89 10.74 15.02
CA LEU A 93 10.98 9.68 15.46
C LEU A 93 11.56 8.93 16.65
N SER A 94 10.76 8.80 17.71
CA SER A 94 11.12 7.97 18.87
C SER A 94 11.17 6.47 18.56
N ARG A 95 10.53 6.03 17.47
CA ARG A 95 10.49 4.64 17.00
C ARG A 95 10.49 4.59 15.48
N LYS A 96 10.99 3.48 14.92
CA LYS A 96 10.94 3.23 13.47
C LYS A 96 9.49 3.19 12.98
N PRO A 97 9.19 3.72 11.77
CA PRO A 97 7.89 3.54 11.12
C PRO A 97 7.51 2.06 11.06
N ARG A 98 6.22 1.77 11.22
CA ARG A 98 5.66 0.43 11.09
C ARG A 98 4.41 0.51 10.25
N LEU A 99 4.23 -0.43 9.34
CA LEU A 99 2.98 -0.63 8.63
C LEU A 99 1.83 -0.84 9.62
N ASP A 100 0.82 0.03 9.53
CA ASP A 100 -0.40 -0.01 10.33
C ASP A 100 -1.55 -0.69 9.57
N ASN A 101 -1.85 -0.18 8.38
CA ASN A 101 -2.88 -0.72 7.49
C ASN A 101 -2.31 -1.05 6.11
N ILE A 102 -2.79 -2.15 5.53
CA ILE A 102 -2.53 -2.54 4.14
C ILE A 102 -3.77 -3.25 3.59
N TRP A 103 -4.11 -2.96 2.33
CA TRP A 103 -5.26 -3.54 1.66
C TRP A 103 -4.99 -3.71 0.16
N VAL A 104 -5.79 -4.55 -0.47
CA VAL A 104 -5.77 -4.77 -1.92
C VAL A 104 -6.80 -3.87 -2.59
N ASN A 105 -6.47 -3.35 -3.77
CA ASN A 105 -7.42 -2.74 -4.69
C ASN A 105 -7.29 -3.38 -6.07
N ILE A 106 -8.40 -3.89 -6.62
CA ILE A 106 -8.49 -4.31 -8.03
C ILE A 106 -9.57 -3.46 -8.70
N LEU A 107 -9.16 -2.54 -9.57
CA LEU A 107 -10.06 -1.66 -10.29
C LEU A 107 -10.53 -2.31 -11.59
N LYS A 108 -11.84 -2.22 -11.85
CA LYS A 108 -12.40 -2.56 -13.17
C LYS A 108 -12.17 -1.41 -14.15
N PRO A 109 -12.24 -1.65 -15.47
CA PRO A 109 -12.19 -0.58 -16.47
C PRO A 109 -13.17 0.56 -16.15
N GLY A 110 -12.66 1.79 -16.17
CA GLY A 110 -13.42 3.00 -15.79
C GLY A 110 -13.69 3.17 -14.29
N GLY A 111 -13.16 2.30 -13.42
CA GLY A 111 -13.12 2.49 -11.98
C GLY A 111 -12.02 3.47 -11.56
N GLY A 112 -12.25 4.20 -10.47
CA GLY A 112 -11.30 5.15 -9.92
C GLY A 112 -11.66 5.53 -8.49
N HIS A 113 -10.75 6.23 -7.82
CA HIS A 113 -10.96 6.77 -6.48
C HIS A 113 -11.04 8.29 -6.54
N THR A 114 -11.90 8.88 -5.72
CA THR A 114 -11.95 10.33 -5.54
C THR A 114 -10.73 10.82 -4.77
N GLY A 115 -10.42 12.12 -4.87
CA GLY A 115 -9.39 12.73 -4.04
C GLY A 115 -9.70 12.52 -2.55
N HIS A 116 -8.72 12.03 -1.80
CA HIS A 116 -8.84 11.76 -0.36
C HIS A 116 -7.46 11.82 0.31
N ILE A 117 -7.47 11.87 1.65
CA ILE A 117 -6.29 11.74 2.50
C ILE A 117 -6.45 10.51 3.39
N HIS A 118 -5.38 10.09 4.08
CA HIS A 118 -5.42 9.03 5.09
C HIS A 118 -5.30 9.67 6.48
N PRO A 119 -6.42 9.87 7.20
CA PRO A 119 -6.39 10.45 8.53
C PRO A 119 -5.51 9.63 9.47
N HIS A 120 -4.82 10.29 10.39
CA HIS A 120 -3.99 9.67 11.43
C HIS A 120 -2.76 8.90 10.92
N ALA A 121 -2.53 8.82 9.61
CA ALA A 121 -1.29 8.33 9.02
C ALA A 121 -0.29 9.48 8.83
N PHE A 122 1.00 9.18 9.01
CA PHE A 122 2.09 10.13 8.71
C PHE A 122 2.84 9.78 7.43
N LEU A 123 2.68 8.57 6.91
CA LEU A 123 3.13 8.13 5.59
C LEU A 123 2.06 7.24 4.96
N SER A 124 1.80 7.45 3.68
CA SER A 124 0.91 6.64 2.85
C SER A 124 1.60 6.33 1.52
N GLY A 125 1.21 5.23 0.87
CA GLY A 125 1.79 4.81 -0.39
C GLY A 125 0.95 3.77 -1.11
N THR A 126 1.36 3.40 -2.32
CA THR A 126 0.78 2.34 -3.16
C THR A 126 1.89 1.70 -3.95
#